data_AF-A0A924SCH2-F1
#
_entry.id   AF-A0A924SCH2-F1
#
_cell.length_a   1.000
_cell.length_b   1.000
_cell.length_c   1.000
_cell.angle_alpha   90.00
_cell.angle_beta   90.00
_cell.angle_gamma   90.00
#
_symmetry.space_group_name_H-M   'P 1'
#
loop_
_entity.id
_entity.type
_entity.pdbx_description
1 polymer ?
#
loop_
_entity_poly.entity_id
_entity_poly.type
_entity_poly.pdbx_seq_one_letter_code
_entity_poly.pdbx_strand_id
1 'polypeptide(L)'
;LGGVLGVARAPNLLSAVSTAMAGALAARVLARGAPHRMDVAWGAIAGALCAGVMSSVWANAPETAVYAVSLLHVALMLACAQRAADDAGGAGERWLLCTGYVIALAPAVHLSALVGAPAAILLASRRADGEWCPDRMLLLGGVLVSAAGVGRMSWLLAGVGALLAAAPIALRGGRTPARRVLLGRMVAAVVLTALAASALLIMLLRARHDPGVNQGNPSTLAALADVVARRQYDVAPMWPRRAPPWLQLANLLQYADWQFALAWGRGIFTTPTRVMATVGFLVAGVAGWRAMRRDVPRVAEALAVLTLCGTIGVGVYLNLKAGATLGYGFVAGDAHEARERDYFFVLGFWGWGLFVGYGALAFARRRRWPLWVAATVAVLPIVGNWSASNRRGGDGASAPRAVALALLSSTPPYTLLFVAGDNDTYPLWYLQRVEGMRPDVTVVTMPLLPADWYVEEIARRTGLRWPASEHVEGARWQHEERAALMARAARQAGWPVAVSTGLPAAERRLLGSGWRLRGATYLSFGPASRDNDPPVIDSASVPPGWQHSAPRTRRGARVPDDVSTVMLALLDCGRMRELAPGRSATRDSLEVSCNFR
;
A
#
# COMPACT_ATOMS: atom_id res chain seq x y z
N LEU A 1 -19.38 -12.78 -5.44
CA LEU A 1 -19.33 -11.32 -5.15
C LEU A 1 -19.08 -10.48 -6.42
N GLY A 2 -18.09 -10.78 -7.26
CA GLY A 2 -17.79 -9.99 -8.48
C GLY A 2 -18.95 -9.86 -9.49
N GLY A 3 -19.75 -10.92 -9.69
CA GLY A 3 -20.93 -10.87 -10.58
C GLY A 3 -22.16 -10.16 -10.01
N VAL A 4 -22.21 -9.92 -8.69
CA VAL A 4 -23.37 -9.29 -8.00
C VAL A 4 -23.07 -7.84 -7.61
N LEU A 5 -21.85 -7.56 -7.16
CA LEU A 5 -21.42 -6.23 -6.70
C LEU A 5 -20.57 -5.48 -7.73
N GLY A 6 -20.10 -6.17 -8.79
CA GLY A 6 -19.12 -5.63 -9.71
C GLY A 6 -17.68 -5.73 -9.17
N VAL A 7 -16.72 -5.78 -10.10
CA VAL A 7 -15.28 -5.97 -9.80
C VAL A 7 -14.69 -4.81 -8.98
N ALA A 8 -15.26 -3.61 -9.06
CA ALA A 8 -14.80 -2.44 -8.32
C ALA A 8 -15.34 -2.36 -6.88
N ARG A 9 -16.61 -2.71 -6.65
CA ARG A 9 -17.23 -2.55 -5.32
C ARG A 9 -16.86 -3.67 -4.37
N ALA A 10 -16.68 -4.90 -4.88
CA ALA A 10 -16.38 -6.05 -4.03
C ALA A 10 -15.06 -5.89 -3.24
N PRO A 11 -13.93 -5.44 -3.83
CA PRO A 11 -12.70 -5.24 -3.07
C PRO A 11 -12.76 -4.04 -2.12
N ASN A 12 -13.50 -2.97 -2.47
CA ASN A 12 -13.73 -1.85 -1.54
C ASN A 12 -14.54 -2.30 -0.31
N LEU A 13 -15.60 -3.09 -0.52
CA LEU A 13 -16.37 -3.66 0.58
C LEU A 13 -15.52 -4.60 1.42
N LEU A 14 -14.66 -5.40 0.79
CA LEU A 14 -13.71 -6.28 1.50
C LEU A 14 -12.78 -5.47 2.40
N SER A 15 -12.21 -4.36 1.93
CA SER A 15 -11.38 -3.47 2.75
C SER A 15 -12.17 -2.90 3.93
N ALA A 16 -13.35 -2.33 3.69
CA ALA A 16 -14.16 -1.73 4.74
C ALA A 16 -14.56 -2.75 5.82
N VAL A 17 -15.03 -3.93 5.40
CA VAL A 17 -15.38 -5.02 6.30
C VAL A 17 -14.14 -5.52 7.05
N SER A 18 -13.00 -5.64 6.39
CA SER A 18 -11.76 -6.10 7.02
C SER A 18 -11.27 -5.13 8.10
N THR A 19 -11.31 -3.82 7.85
CA THR A 19 -10.98 -2.80 8.86
C THR A 19 -11.95 -2.84 10.04
N ALA A 20 -13.25 -2.94 9.80
CA ALA A 20 -14.25 -3.03 10.86
C ALA A 20 -14.09 -4.31 11.70
N MET A 21 -13.88 -5.46 11.05
CA MET A 21 -13.64 -6.74 11.71
C MET A 21 -12.32 -6.72 12.50
N ALA A 22 -11.27 -6.08 12.00
CA ALA A 22 -10.02 -5.93 12.73
C ALA A 22 -10.23 -5.14 14.04
N GLY A 23 -10.98 -4.04 13.99
CA GLY A 23 -11.38 -3.28 15.18
C GLY A 23 -12.18 -4.11 16.18
N ALA A 24 -13.18 -4.86 15.70
CA ALA A 24 -14.00 -5.74 16.54
C ALA A 24 -13.18 -6.85 17.21
N LEU A 25 -12.24 -7.46 16.47
CA LEU A 25 -11.34 -8.49 17.00
C LEU A 25 -10.36 -7.91 18.02
N ALA A 26 -9.80 -6.73 17.78
CA ALA A 26 -8.92 -6.08 18.76
C ALA A 26 -9.66 -5.73 20.05
N ALA A 27 -10.88 -5.19 19.95
CA ALA A 27 -11.73 -4.94 21.12
C ALA A 27 -12.01 -6.24 21.89
N ARG A 28 -12.31 -7.33 21.17
CA ARG A 28 -12.52 -8.64 21.77
C ARG A 28 -11.26 -9.18 22.46
N VAL A 29 -10.08 -9.01 21.85
CA VAL A 29 -8.79 -9.43 22.41
C VAL A 29 -8.51 -8.71 23.73
N LEU A 30 -8.68 -7.39 23.74
CA LEU A 30 -8.52 -6.57 24.94
C LEU A 30 -9.53 -6.93 26.03
N ALA A 31 -10.81 -7.02 25.70
CA ALA A 31 -11.86 -7.35 26.67
C ALA A 31 -11.69 -8.77 27.27
N ARG A 32 -11.19 -9.73 26.48
CA ARG A 32 -10.87 -11.07 26.98
C ARG A 32 -9.69 -11.10 27.95
N GLY A 33 -8.78 -10.14 27.87
CA GLY A 33 -7.64 -10.06 28.79
C GLY A 33 -8.06 -9.79 30.24
N ALA A 34 -9.25 -9.23 30.46
CA ALA A 34 -9.82 -8.98 31.78
C ALA A 34 -11.33 -9.26 31.76
N PRO A 35 -11.74 -10.54 31.80
CA PRO A 35 -13.15 -10.91 31.76
C PRO A 35 -13.89 -10.28 32.96
N HIS A 36 -15.17 -9.94 32.76
CA HIS A 36 -16.06 -9.29 33.74
C HIS A 36 -15.73 -7.84 34.12
N ARG A 37 -14.65 -7.25 33.60
CA ARG A 37 -14.31 -5.83 33.82
C ARG A 37 -14.96 -4.92 32.78
N MET A 38 -16.12 -4.36 33.13
CA MET A 38 -16.88 -3.44 32.27
C MET A 38 -16.08 -2.20 31.87
N ASP A 39 -15.25 -1.69 32.78
CA ASP A 39 -14.35 -0.57 32.53
C ASP A 39 -13.30 -0.91 31.46
N VAL A 40 -12.72 -2.11 31.49
CA VAL A 40 -11.80 -2.58 30.44
C VAL A 40 -12.53 -2.75 29.11
N ALA A 41 -13.78 -3.22 29.11
CA ALA A 41 -14.58 -3.33 27.88
C ALA A 41 -14.78 -1.97 27.21
N TRP A 42 -15.09 -0.91 27.97
CA TRP A 42 -15.16 0.46 27.43
C TRP A 42 -13.84 0.96 26.88
N GLY A 43 -12.71 0.61 27.52
CA GLY A 43 -11.37 0.92 26.98
C GLY A 43 -11.05 0.16 25.70
N ALA A 44 -11.52 -1.07 25.57
CA ALA A 44 -11.38 -1.86 24.36
C ALA A 44 -12.18 -1.25 23.20
N ILE A 45 -13.42 -0.80 23.46
CA ILE A 45 -14.25 -0.08 22.49
C ILE A 45 -13.59 1.24 22.10
N ALA A 46 -13.19 2.07 23.07
CA ALA A 46 -12.52 3.34 22.82
C ALA A 46 -11.21 3.14 22.03
N GLY A 47 -10.42 2.13 22.39
CA GLY A 47 -9.23 1.72 21.66
C GLY A 47 -9.52 1.38 20.20
N ALA A 48 -10.49 0.49 19.94
CA ALA A 48 -10.84 0.07 18.60
C ALA A 48 -11.41 1.21 17.74
N LEU A 49 -12.23 2.09 18.32
CA LEU A 49 -12.73 3.28 17.64
C LEU A 49 -11.59 4.22 17.25
N CYS A 50 -10.71 4.55 18.21
CA CYS A 50 -9.55 5.40 17.98
C CYS A 50 -8.64 4.82 16.89
N ALA A 51 -8.30 3.53 16.99
CA ALA A 51 -7.48 2.82 16.00
C ALA A 51 -8.11 2.80 14.61
N GLY A 52 -9.44 2.67 14.51
CA GLY A 52 -10.18 2.70 13.24
C GLY A 52 -10.17 4.08 12.57
N VAL A 53 -10.13 5.16 13.35
CA VAL A 53 -10.18 6.54 12.82
C VAL A 53 -8.80 7.17 12.61
N MET A 54 -7.71 6.47 12.91
CA MET A 54 -6.36 6.92 12.55
C MET A 54 -6.29 7.13 11.03
N SER A 55 -5.78 8.28 10.57
CA SER A 55 -5.83 8.69 9.16
C SER A 55 -5.38 7.60 8.18
N SER A 56 -4.26 6.91 8.44
CA SER A 56 -3.78 5.86 7.54
C SER A 56 -4.69 4.63 7.54
N VAL A 57 -5.29 4.27 8.68
CA VAL A 57 -6.25 3.15 8.78
C VAL A 57 -7.55 3.52 8.06
N TRP A 58 -8.07 4.73 8.33
CA TRP A 58 -9.27 5.26 7.71
C TRP A 58 -9.12 5.38 6.19
N ALA A 59 -7.98 5.85 5.69
CA ALA A 59 -7.72 5.99 4.26
C ALA A 59 -7.68 4.64 3.53
N ASN A 60 -7.17 3.59 4.18
CA ASN A 60 -7.15 2.24 3.62
C ASN A 60 -8.50 1.52 3.65
N ALA A 61 -9.46 1.95 4.48
CA ALA A 61 -10.76 1.30 4.61
C ALA A 61 -11.64 1.39 3.34
N PRO A 62 -11.75 2.54 2.64
CA PRO A 62 -12.52 2.66 1.41
C PRO A 62 -11.71 2.37 0.13
N GLU A 63 -10.41 2.10 0.24
CA GLU A 63 -9.53 1.86 -0.90
C GLU A 63 -9.35 0.36 -1.15
N THR A 64 -9.23 -0.04 -2.43
CA THR A 64 -8.90 -1.41 -2.82
C THR A 64 -7.43 -1.73 -2.50
N ALA A 65 -7.09 -1.73 -1.22
CA ALA A 65 -5.74 -1.91 -0.71
C ALA A 65 -5.63 -3.14 0.20
N VAL A 66 -4.59 -3.93 -0.02
CA VAL A 66 -4.27 -5.14 0.75
C VAL A 66 -3.97 -4.88 2.23
N TYR A 67 -3.74 -3.61 2.62
CA TYR A 67 -3.44 -3.22 3.98
C TYR A 67 -4.60 -3.43 4.96
N ALA A 68 -5.85 -3.23 4.53
CA ALA A 68 -7.02 -3.52 5.36
C ALA A 68 -7.16 -5.02 5.66
N VAL A 69 -6.92 -5.86 4.64
CA VAL A 69 -6.91 -7.32 4.80
C VAL A 69 -5.72 -7.77 5.67
N SER A 70 -4.54 -7.16 5.48
CA SER A 70 -3.38 -7.39 6.36
C SER A 70 -3.68 -7.02 7.82
N LEU A 71 -4.44 -5.95 8.05
CA LEU A 71 -4.84 -5.51 9.38
C LEU A 71 -5.76 -6.55 10.05
N LEU A 72 -6.78 -7.02 9.33
CA LEU A 72 -7.64 -8.12 9.79
C LEU A 72 -6.84 -9.38 10.08
N HIS A 73 -5.88 -9.71 9.20
CA HIS A 73 -5.01 -10.87 9.37
C HIS A 73 -4.22 -10.80 10.67
N VAL A 74 -3.61 -9.66 10.98
CA VAL A 74 -2.88 -9.46 12.26
C VAL A 74 -3.83 -9.51 13.46
N ALA A 75 -5.03 -8.93 13.36
CA ALA A 75 -6.03 -9.04 14.43
C ALA A 75 -6.45 -10.50 14.68
N LEU A 76 -6.60 -11.31 13.63
CA LEU A 76 -6.83 -12.75 13.71
C LEU A 76 -5.64 -13.49 14.34
N MET A 77 -4.40 -13.14 13.98
CA MET A 77 -3.20 -13.71 14.61
C MET A 77 -3.23 -13.50 16.12
N LEU A 78 -3.50 -12.27 16.58
CA LEU A 78 -3.57 -11.94 18.00
C LEU A 78 -4.73 -12.66 18.71
N ALA A 79 -5.89 -12.76 18.06
CA ALA A 79 -7.04 -13.47 18.61
C ALA A 79 -6.78 -14.99 18.78
N CYS A 80 -6.13 -15.62 17.81
CA CYS A 80 -5.71 -17.01 17.90
C CYS A 80 -4.64 -17.20 18.99
N ALA A 81 -3.63 -16.30 19.02
CA ALA A 81 -2.55 -16.35 19.98
C ALA A 81 -3.04 -16.23 21.42
N GLN A 82 -3.99 -15.31 21.68
CA GLN A 82 -4.58 -15.18 23.01
C GLN A 82 -5.34 -16.44 23.43
N ARG A 83 -6.08 -17.06 22.51
CA ARG A 83 -6.77 -18.33 22.82
C ARG A 83 -5.81 -19.47 23.10
N ALA A 84 -4.67 -19.52 22.38
CA ALA A 84 -3.62 -20.47 22.69
C ALA A 84 -3.00 -20.22 24.08
N ALA A 85 -2.91 -18.95 24.47
CA ALA A 85 -2.37 -18.50 25.75
C ALA A 85 -3.30 -18.79 26.95
N ASP A 86 -4.61 -18.68 26.75
CA ASP A 86 -5.62 -18.80 27.81
C ASP A 86 -5.99 -20.25 28.15
N ASP A 87 -5.84 -21.18 27.20
CA ASP A 87 -6.25 -22.58 27.34
C ASP A 87 -5.02 -23.51 27.39
N ALA A 88 -4.87 -24.26 28.48
CA ALA A 88 -3.80 -25.24 28.65
C ALA A 88 -4.16 -26.64 28.15
N GLY A 89 -5.42 -26.89 27.78
CA GLY A 89 -5.94 -28.16 27.30
C GLY A 89 -5.85 -28.33 25.77
N GLY A 90 -6.56 -29.35 25.26
CA GLY A 90 -6.52 -29.72 23.85
C GLY A 90 -7.07 -28.64 22.90
N ALA A 91 -7.96 -27.76 23.37
CA ALA A 91 -8.41 -26.63 22.58
C ALA A 91 -7.33 -25.55 22.45
N GLY A 92 -6.56 -25.27 23.51
CA GLY A 92 -5.38 -24.38 23.45
C GLY A 92 -4.33 -24.84 22.44
N GLU A 93 -4.12 -26.16 22.34
CA GLU A 93 -3.23 -26.75 21.34
C GLU A 93 -3.69 -26.47 19.90
N ARG A 94 -4.99 -26.60 19.62
CA ARG A 94 -5.56 -26.27 18.31
C ARG A 94 -5.38 -24.79 17.97
N TRP A 95 -5.53 -23.90 18.95
CA TRP A 95 -5.30 -22.46 18.76
C TRP A 95 -3.82 -22.11 18.57
N LEU A 96 -2.90 -22.86 19.20
CA LEU A 96 -1.46 -22.71 18.95
C LEU A 96 -1.13 -23.04 17.50
N LEU A 97 -1.60 -24.19 17.00
CA LEU A 97 -1.42 -24.58 15.61
C LEU A 97 -2.13 -23.64 14.64
N CYS A 98 -3.33 -23.16 14.99
CA CYS A 98 -4.03 -22.14 14.22
C CYS A 98 -3.24 -20.82 14.15
N THR A 99 -2.59 -20.42 15.25
CA THR A 99 -1.70 -19.25 15.27
C THR A 99 -0.53 -19.44 14.29
N GLY A 100 0.10 -20.62 14.30
CA GLY A 100 1.14 -20.97 13.33
C GLY A 100 0.64 -20.93 11.88
N TYR A 101 -0.53 -21.52 11.60
CA TYR A 101 -1.15 -21.47 10.27
C TYR A 101 -1.41 -20.04 9.79
N VAL A 102 -1.97 -19.19 10.65
CA VAL A 102 -2.25 -17.79 10.30
C VAL A 102 -0.94 -17.02 10.09
N ILE A 103 0.12 -17.26 10.87
CA ILE A 103 1.45 -16.70 10.60
C ILE A 103 1.96 -17.17 9.21
N ALA A 104 1.87 -18.46 8.91
CA ALA A 104 2.33 -19.03 7.64
C ALA A 104 1.53 -18.56 6.42
N LEU A 105 0.28 -18.13 6.60
CA LEU A 105 -0.58 -17.61 5.54
C LEU A 105 -0.22 -16.18 5.13
N ALA A 106 0.53 -15.45 5.97
CA ALA A 106 0.86 -14.04 5.75
C ALA A 106 1.50 -13.75 4.37
N PRO A 107 2.49 -14.51 3.86
CA PRO A 107 3.06 -14.26 2.53
C PRO A 107 2.05 -14.34 1.38
N ALA A 108 1.01 -15.17 1.50
CA ALA A 108 -0.02 -15.32 0.48
C ALA A 108 -1.06 -14.20 0.52
N VAL A 109 -1.25 -13.55 1.68
CA VAL A 109 -2.16 -12.42 1.84
C VAL A 109 -1.42 -11.11 1.61
N HIS A 110 -0.45 -10.80 2.47
CA HIS A 110 0.43 -9.65 2.35
C HIS A 110 1.63 -9.74 3.30
N LEU A 111 2.84 -9.45 2.83
CA LEU A 111 4.06 -9.54 3.65
C LEU A 111 4.04 -8.67 4.91
N SER A 112 3.31 -7.53 4.92
CA SER A 112 3.19 -6.72 6.14
C SER A 112 2.49 -7.46 7.28
N ALA A 113 1.69 -8.49 7.00
CA ALA A 113 1.05 -9.26 8.07
C ALA A 113 2.08 -9.99 8.95
N LEU A 114 3.28 -10.32 8.43
CA LEU A 114 4.38 -10.89 9.22
C LEU A 114 4.88 -9.94 10.31
N VAL A 115 4.66 -8.64 10.18
CA VAL A 115 5.01 -7.63 11.20
C VAL A 115 4.25 -7.89 12.51
N GLY A 116 3.05 -8.49 12.44
CA GLY A 116 2.28 -8.87 13.63
C GLY A 116 2.71 -10.19 14.28
N ALA A 117 3.52 -11.01 13.59
CA ALA A 117 3.90 -12.32 14.09
C ALA A 117 4.70 -12.26 15.41
N PRO A 118 5.70 -11.38 15.60
CA PRO A 118 6.40 -11.26 16.89
C PRO A 118 5.46 -11.00 18.08
N ALA A 119 4.44 -10.16 17.88
CA ALA A 119 3.43 -9.87 18.91
C ALA A 119 2.56 -11.10 19.22
N ALA A 120 2.14 -11.83 18.20
CA ALA A 120 1.35 -13.06 18.36
C ALA A 120 2.17 -14.19 19.02
N ILE A 121 3.44 -14.33 18.65
CA ILE A 121 4.38 -15.30 19.24
C ILE A 121 4.56 -14.99 20.73
N LEU A 122 4.82 -13.73 21.07
CA LEU A 122 4.95 -13.29 22.47
C LEU A 122 3.70 -13.63 23.27
N LEU A 123 2.52 -13.34 22.73
CA LEU A 123 1.24 -13.59 23.40
C LEU A 123 0.98 -15.08 23.59
N ALA A 124 1.14 -15.91 22.55
CA ALA A 124 0.88 -17.36 22.59
C ALA A 124 1.87 -18.13 23.48
N SER A 125 3.08 -17.57 23.68
CA SER A 125 4.16 -18.18 24.46
C SER A 125 4.10 -17.86 25.94
N ARG A 126 3.10 -17.09 26.40
CA ARG A 126 2.85 -16.80 27.82
C ARG A 126 1.48 -17.31 28.25
N ARG A 127 1.44 -18.24 29.19
CA ARG A 127 0.19 -18.80 29.74
C ARG A 127 -0.61 -17.76 30.53
N ALA A 128 -1.84 -18.13 30.91
CA ALA A 128 -2.74 -17.29 31.70
C ALA A 128 -2.16 -16.90 33.07
N ASP A 129 -1.39 -17.80 33.70
CA ASP A 129 -0.64 -17.59 34.94
C ASP A 129 0.62 -16.70 34.76
N GLY A 130 0.98 -16.38 33.52
CA GLY A 130 2.15 -15.58 33.18
C GLY A 130 3.41 -16.39 32.91
N GLU A 131 3.38 -17.72 33.06
CA GLU A 131 4.54 -18.59 32.79
C GLU A 131 4.93 -18.60 31.32
N TRP A 132 6.23 -18.64 31.08
CA TRP A 132 6.80 -18.72 29.73
C TRP A 132 6.83 -20.16 29.23
N CYS A 133 6.49 -20.33 27.96
CA CYS A 133 6.55 -21.60 27.22
C CYS A 133 7.58 -21.50 26.07
N PRO A 134 8.87 -21.80 26.32
CA PRO A 134 9.92 -21.70 25.30
C PRO A 134 9.68 -22.62 24.09
N ASP A 135 9.00 -23.75 24.30
CA ASP A 135 8.61 -24.67 23.23
C ASP A 135 7.64 -24.03 22.23
N ARG A 136 6.65 -23.27 22.73
CA ARG A 136 5.72 -22.50 21.90
C ARG A 136 6.42 -21.38 21.15
N MET A 137 7.35 -20.69 21.82
CA MET A 137 8.16 -19.61 21.25
C MET A 137 9.01 -20.14 20.07
N LEU A 138 9.72 -21.25 20.28
CA LEU A 138 10.58 -21.86 19.26
C LEU A 138 9.75 -22.42 18.09
N LEU A 139 8.63 -23.07 18.36
CA LEU A 139 7.72 -23.57 17.33
C LEU A 139 7.21 -22.43 16.43
N LEU A 140 6.58 -21.41 17.02
CA LEU A 140 5.98 -20.32 16.26
C LEU A 140 7.04 -19.39 15.64
N GLY A 141 8.17 -19.19 16.31
CA GLY A 141 9.34 -18.49 15.76
C GLY A 141 9.92 -19.22 14.55
N GLY A 142 10.03 -20.54 14.61
CA GLY A 142 10.41 -21.37 13.48
C GLY A 142 9.42 -21.24 12.32
N VAL A 143 8.11 -21.30 12.60
CA VAL A 143 7.05 -21.08 11.58
C VAL A 143 7.16 -19.70 10.94
N LEU A 144 7.41 -18.64 11.71
CA LEU A 144 7.64 -17.28 11.19
C LEU A 144 8.84 -17.24 10.24
N VAL A 145 9.98 -17.81 10.64
CA VAL A 145 11.19 -17.83 9.81
C VAL A 145 10.97 -18.66 8.55
N SER A 146 10.27 -19.80 8.64
CA SER A 146 9.92 -20.61 7.47
C SER A 146 8.95 -19.89 6.53
N ALA A 147 7.94 -19.20 7.06
CA ALA A 147 7.00 -18.39 6.28
C ALA A 147 7.72 -17.23 5.56
N ALA A 148 8.67 -16.57 6.23
CA ALA A 148 9.52 -15.56 5.61
C ALA A 148 10.41 -16.16 4.52
N GLY A 149 10.90 -17.39 4.71
CA GLY A 149 11.62 -18.16 3.69
C GLY A 149 10.77 -18.44 2.46
N VAL A 150 9.54 -18.91 2.64
CA VAL A 150 8.57 -19.10 1.54
C VAL A 150 8.30 -17.77 0.82
N GLY A 151 8.01 -16.70 1.56
CA GLY A 151 7.75 -15.38 0.98
C GLY A 151 8.94 -14.74 0.25
N ARG A 152 10.16 -15.24 0.45
CA ARG A 152 11.39 -14.82 -0.26
C ARG A 152 11.95 -15.87 -1.21
N MET A 153 11.30 -17.02 -1.35
CA MET A 153 11.84 -18.18 -2.07
C MET A 153 13.25 -18.56 -1.60
N SER A 154 13.47 -18.58 -0.29
CA SER A 154 14.75 -18.92 0.36
C SER A 154 14.66 -20.23 1.14
N TRP A 155 15.24 -21.29 0.57
CA TRP A 155 15.34 -22.60 1.22
C TRP A 155 16.16 -22.58 2.50
N LEU A 156 17.18 -21.71 2.58
CA LEU A 156 17.98 -21.52 3.78
C LEU A 156 17.12 -21.02 4.94
N LEU A 157 16.35 -19.95 4.74
CA LEU A 157 15.43 -19.45 5.76
C LEU A 157 14.36 -20.49 6.10
N ALA A 158 13.81 -21.18 5.10
CA ALA A 158 12.85 -22.26 5.32
C ALA A 158 13.42 -23.37 6.24
N GLY A 159 14.65 -23.81 5.96
CA GLY A 159 15.36 -24.83 6.73
C GLY A 159 15.73 -24.37 8.14
N VAL A 160 16.24 -23.15 8.30
CA VAL A 160 16.53 -22.57 9.63
C VAL A 160 15.26 -22.50 10.47
N GLY A 161 14.14 -22.07 9.90
CA GLY A 161 12.85 -22.05 10.58
C GLY A 161 12.38 -23.45 11.01
N ALA A 162 12.55 -24.46 10.15
CA ALA A 162 12.22 -25.84 10.49
C ALA A 162 13.10 -26.39 11.63
N LEU A 163 14.39 -26.08 11.63
CA LEU A 163 15.32 -26.47 12.70
C LEU A 163 14.96 -25.79 14.03
N LEU A 164 14.63 -24.50 14.02
CA LEU A 164 14.16 -23.77 15.20
C LEU A 164 12.87 -24.40 15.77
N ALA A 165 11.91 -24.73 14.92
CA ALA A 165 10.68 -25.39 15.33
C ALA A 165 10.91 -26.80 15.90
N ALA A 166 11.95 -27.51 15.41
CA ALA A 166 12.33 -28.84 15.87
C ALA A 166 13.20 -28.85 17.14
N ALA A 167 13.85 -27.74 17.49
CA ALA A 167 14.79 -27.65 18.60
C ALA A 167 14.25 -28.21 19.94
N PRO A 168 12.98 -27.96 20.35
CA PRO A 168 12.44 -28.54 21.58
C PRO A 168 12.41 -30.07 21.61
N ILE A 169 12.32 -30.72 20.44
CA ILE A 169 12.32 -32.19 20.30
C ILE A 169 13.74 -32.73 20.48
N ALA A 170 14.74 -32.05 19.92
CA ALA A 170 16.14 -32.45 20.01
C ALA A 170 16.69 -32.29 21.44
N LEU A 171 16.27 -31.23 22.14
CA LEU A 171 16.67 -30.94 23.53
C LEU A 171 16.06 -31.91 24.55
N ARG A 172 14.98 -32.63 24.19
CA ARG A 172 14.38 -33.66 25.05
C ARG A 172 14.84 -35.04 24.62
N GLY A 173 15.87 -35.57 25.29
CA GLY A 173 16.37 -36.94 25.08
C GLY A 173 15.33 -38.03 25.35
N GLY A 174 15.49 -39.19 24.70
CA GLY A 174 14.70 -40.41 24.96
C GLY A 174 13.30 -40.48 24.33
N ARG A 175 12.61 -41.63 24.50
CA ARG A 175 11.23 -41.87 24.02
C ARG A 175 10.18 -41.49 25.10
N THR A 176 10.08 -40.20 25.43
CA THR A 176 9.08 -39.72 26.41
C THR A 176 7.72 -39.41 25.75
N PRO A 177 6.59 -39.51 26.48
CA PRO A 177 5.27 -39.07 26.00
C PRO A 177 5.28 -37.60 25.54
N ALA A 178 6.01 -36.75 26.25
CA ALA A 178 6.15 -35.32 25.92
C ALA A 178 6.86 -35.09 24.58
N ARG A 179 7.84 -35.93 24.21
CA ARG A 179 8.49 -35.88 22.89
C ARG A 179 7.54 -36.24 21.76
N ARG A 180 6.62 -37.20 21.96
CA ARG A 180 5.58 -37.55 20.98
C ARG A 180 4.63 -36.39 20.71
N VAL A 181 4.22 -35.67 21.76
CA VAL A 181 3.39 -34.46 21.60
C VAL A 181 4.12 -33.39 20.79
N LEU A 182 5.38 -33.09 21.13
CA LEU A 182 6.18 -32.11 20.40
C LEU A 182 6.41 -32.50 18.93
N LEU A 183 6.64 -33.78 18.65
CA LEU A 183 6.75 -34.28 17.28
C LEU A 183 5.43 -34.10 16.52
N GLY A 184 4.29 -34.43 17.15
CA GLY A 184 2.96 -34.20 16.56
C GLY A 184 2.71 -32.73 16.24
N ARG A 185 3.12 -31.82 17.14
CA ARG A 185 3.06 -30.37 16.90
C ARG A 185 3.89 -29.93 15.71
N MET A 186 5.14 -30.40 15.63
CA MET A 186 6.04 -30.07 14.52
C MET A 186 5.47 -30.57 13.19
N VAL A 187 5.02 -31.82 13.13
CA VAL A 187 4.42 -32.39 11.91
C VAL A 187 3.18 -31.60 11.51
N ALA A 188 2.29 -31.29 12.45
CA ALA A 188 1.11 -30.48 12.18
C ALA A 188 1.48 -29.07 11.70
N ALA A 189 2.47 -28.42 12.30
CA ALA A 189 2.94 -27.10 11.89
C ALA A 189 3.53 -27.11 10.48
N VAL A 190 4.28 -28.15 10.10
CA VAL A 190 4.81 -28.33 8.73
C VAL A 190 3.67 -28.49 7.73
N VAL A 191 2.71 -29.38 8.01
CA VAL A 191 1.53 -29.60 7.15
C VAL A 191 0.72 -28.31 6.98
N LEU A 192 0.47 -27.60 8.07
CA LEU A 192 -0.28 -26.34 8.04
C LEU A 192 0.50 -25.23 7.32
N THR A 193 1.82 -25.19 7.44
CA THR A 193 2.66 -24.24 6.70
C THR A 193 2.61 -24.52 5.19
N ALA A 194 2.67 -25.79 4.79
CA ALA A 194 2.51 -26.19 3.39
C ALA A 194 1.11 -25.85 2.85
N LEU A 195 0.07 -26.11 3.64
CA LEU A 195 -1.31 -25.74 3.31
C LEU A 195 -1.46 -24.22 3.14
N ALA A 196 -0.88 -23.43 4.04
CA ALA A 196 -0.89 -21.97 3.93
C ALA A 196 -0.14 -21.48 2.70
N ALA A 197 1.03 -22.05 2.40
CA ALA A 197 1.83 -21.72 1.22
C ALA A 197 1.11 -22.09 -0.09
N SER A 198 0.26 -23.11 -0.09
CA SER A 198 -0.53 -23.51 -1.27
C SER A 198 -1.45 -22.40 -1.77
N ALA A 199 -1.83 -21.43 -0.92
CA ALA A 199 -2.62 -20.27 -1.33
C ALA A 199 -1.90 -19.42 -2.39
N LEU A 200 -0.57 -19.46 -2.48
CA LEU A 200 0.20 -18.78 -3.52
C LEU A 200 -0.09 -19.34 -4.93
N LEU A 201 -0.52 -20.61 -5.02
CA LEU A 201 -0.84 -21.27 -6.30
C LEU A 201 -2.05 -20.64 -7.01
N ILE A 202 -2.86 -19.83 -6.31
CA ILE A 202 -3.94 -19.08 -6.97
C ILE A 202 -3.41 -18.13 -8.05
N MET A 203 -2.18 -17.62 -7.91
CA MET A 203 -1.57 -16.76 -8.92
C MET A 203 -1.29 -17.53 -10.22
N LEU A 204 -0.88 -18.80 -10.11
CA LEU A 204 -0.68 -19.69 -11.26
C LEU A 204 -1.99 -19.93 -12.02
N LEU A 205 -3.06 -20.22 -11.27
CA LEU A 205 -4.40 -20.40 -11.84
C LEU A 205 -4.89 -19.12 -12.51
N ARG A 206 -4.75 -17.97 -11.82
CA ARG A 206 -5.16 -16.66 -12.36
C ARG A 206 -4.39 -16.30 -13.62
N ALA A 207 -3.07 -16.50 -13.68
CA ALA A 207 -2.27 -16.18 -14.86
C ALA A 207 -2.69 -16.98 -16.10
N ARG A 208 -3.09 -18.24 -15.93
CA ARG A 208 -3.58 -19.11 -17.03
C ARG A 208 -4.93 -18.69 -17.60
N HIS A 209 -5.72 -17.92 -16.85
CA HIS A 209 -6.94 -17.29 -17.36
C HIS A 209 -6.67 -16.00 -18.17
N ASP A 210 -5.41 -15.64 -18.40
CA ASP A 210 -4.97 -14.48 -19.17
C ASP A 210 -5.73 -13.18 -18.81
N PRO A 211 -5.68 -12.76 -17.53
CA PRO A 211 -6.38 -11.56 -17.10
C PRO A 211 -5.77 -10.35 -17.81
N GLY A 212 -6.61 -9.35 -18.06
CA GLY A 212 -6.20 -8.15 -18.79
C GLY A 212 -4.98 -7.41 -18.22
N VAL A 213 -4.74 -7.54 -16.91
CA VAL A 213 -3.52 -7.10 -16.25
C VAL A 213 -2.93 -8.33 -15.56
N ASN A 214 -1.91 -8.94 -16.16
CA ASN A 214 -1.27 -10.17 -15.69
C ASN A 214 0.12 -9.87 -15.11
N GLN A 215 0.16 -9.17 -13.96
CA GLN A 215 1.42 -8.72 -13.35
C GLN A 215 2.39 -9.88 -13.09
N GLY A 216 3.59 -9.78 -13.64
CA GLY A 216 4.64 -10.78 -13.51
C GLY A 216 4.40 -12.09 -14.27
N ASN A 217 3.25 -12.24 -14.95
CA ASN A 217 2.83 -13.44 -15.69
C ASN A 217 3.26 -14.78 -15.05
N PRO A 218 2.82 -15.12 -13.82
CA PRO A 218 3.25 -16.32 -13.11
C PRO A 218 2.58 -17.60 -13.65
N SER A 219 2.63 -17.85 -14.96
CA SER A 219 2.00 -19.00 -15.64
C SER A 219 2.79 -20.32 -15.48
N THR A 220 4.05 -20.22 -15.01
CA THR A 220 4.93 -21.34 -14.66
C THR A 220 5.35 -21.25 -13.19
N LEU A 221 5.86 -22.36 -12.62
CA LEU A 221 6.38 -22.36 -11.25
C LEU A 221 7.60 -21.45 -11.08
N ALA A 222 8.44 -21.31 -12.11
CA ALA A 222 9.60 -20.43 -12.10
C ALA A 222 9.16 -18.95 -12.04
N ALA A 223 8.25 -18.53 -12.92
CA ALA A 223 7.72 -17.17 -12.91
C ALA A 223 6.92 -16.88 -11.63
N LEU A 224 6.20 -17.87 -11.08
CA LEU A 224 5.56 -17.76 -9.78
C LEU A 224 6.60 -17.48 -8.67
N ALA A 225 7.72 -18.22 -8.66
CA ALA A 225 8.79 -18.00 -7.70
C ALA A 225 9.39 -16.58 -7.83
N ASP A 226 9.59 -16.08 -9.05
CA ASP A 226 10.10 -14.73 -9.29
C ASP A 226 9.14 -13.63 -8.80
N VAL A 227 7.83 -13.81 -9.02
CA VAL A 227 6.79 -12.91 -8.52
C VAL A 227 6.74 -12.90 -7.00
N VAL A 228 6.76 -14.08 -6.36
CA VAL A 228 6.73 -14.17 -4.90
C VAL A 228 8.00 -13.60 -4.28
N ALA A 229 9.17 -13.90 -4.86
CA ALA A 229 10.46 -13.35 -4.43
C ALA A 229 10.64 -11.87 -4.78
N ARG A 230 9.69 -11.27 -5.52
CA ARG A 230 9.72 -9.88 -5.97
C ARG A 230 10.96 -9.53 -6.80
N ARG A 231 11.49 -10.48 -7.58
CA ARG A 231 12.71 -10.25 -8.41
C ARG A 231 12.53 -9.21 -9.50
N GLN A 232 11.28 -8.92 -9.86
CA GLN A 232 10.89 -7.85 -10.78
C GLN A 232 11.10 -6.43 -10.19
N TYR A 233 11.39 -6.29 -8.89
CA TYR A 233 11.60 -5.02 -8.22
C TYR A 233 13.02 -4.94 -7.65
N ASP A 234 13.64 -3.77 -7.73
CA ASP A 234 14.88 -3.46 -7.04
C ASP A 234 14.60 -3.21 -5.54
N VAL A 235 14.47 -4.30 -4.78
CA VAL A 235 14.22 -4.25 -3.34
C VAL A 235 15.48 -3.75 -2.64
N ALA A 236 15.41 -2.54 -2.11
CA ALA A 236 16.54 -1.94 -1.42
C ALA A 236 17.06 -2.82 -0.27
N PRO A 237 18.39 -3.00 -0.14
CA PRO A 237 18.97 -3.65 1.03
C PRO A 237 18.76 -2.78 2.28
N MET A 238 18.94 -3.34 3.47
CA MET A 238 18.84 -2.56 4.72
C MET A 238 19.96 -1.52 4.85
N TRP A 239 21.13 -1.79 4.25
CA TRP A 239 22.31 -0.92 4.25
C TRP A 239 23.00 -0.91 2.87
N PRO A 240 23.60 0.21 2.44
CA PRO A 240 23.57 1.54 3.09
C PRO A 240 22.17 2.17 3.08
N ARG A 241 21.93 3.21 3.90
CA ARG A 241 20.61 3.88 3.90
C ARG A 241 20.43 4.74 2.68
N ARG A 242 19.20 4.75 2.16
CA ARG A 242 18.81 5.59 1.01
C ARG A 242 18.58 7.05 1.36
N ALA A 243 18.45 7.34 2.65
CA ALA A 243 18.34 8.69 3.19
C ALA A 243 19.00 8.73 4.58
N PRO A 244 19.46 9.92 5.05
CA PRO A 244 19.96 10.08 6.40
C PRO A 244 18.97 9.53 7.45
N PRO A 245 19.43 8.80 8.49
CA PRO A 245 18.53 8.19 9.47
C PRO A 245 17.58 9.19 10.15
N TRP A 246 18.04 10.42 10.40
CA TRP A 246 17.21 11.48 10.99
C TRP A 246 16.05 11.89 10.07
N LEU A 247 16.25 11.83 8.74
CA LEU A 247 15.21 12.17 7.76
C LEU A 247 14.18 11.05 7.64
N GLN A 248 14.63 9.79 7.72
CA GLN A 248 13.72 8.64 7.80
C GLN A 248 12.89 8.66 9.10
N LEU A 249 13.50 9.08 10.21
CA LEU A 249 12.77 9.32 11.47
C LEU A 249 11.79 10.50 11.33
N ALA A 250 12.20 11.59 10.68
CA ALA A 250 11.32 12.73 10.41
C ALA A 250 10.10 12.33 9.58
N ASN A 251 10.27 11.49 8.55
CA ASN A 251 9.14 10.93 7.79
C ASN A 251 8.17 10.16 8.70
N LEU A 252 8.69 9.30 9.59
CA LEU A 252 7.85 8.57 10.53
C LEU A 252 7.07 9.51 11.47
N LEU A 253 7.73 10.56 11.97
CA LEU A 253 7.09 11.57 12.82
C LEU A 253 6.04 12.39 12.07
N GLN A 254 6.27 12.72 10.80
CA GLN A 254 5.28 13.35 9.92
C GLN A 254 4.04 12.48 9.79
N TYR A 255 4.22 11.18 9.50
CA TYR A 255 3.11 10.25 9.37
C TYR A 255 2.39 10.04 10.70
N ALA A 256 3.11 10.00 11.83
CA ALA A 256 2.51 9.92 13.16
C ALA A 256 1.64 11.15 13.46
N ASP A 257 2.11 12.33 13.09
CA ASP A 257 1.37 13.59 13.22
C ASP A 257 0.09 13.60 12.35
N TRP A 258 0.17 13.08 11.13
CA TRP A 258 -0.98 13.00 10.22
C TRP A 258 -2.13 12.15 10.76
N GLN A 259 -1.89 11.24 11.70
CA GLN A 259 -2.93 10.38 12.25
C GLN A 259 -4.07 11.16 12.92
N PHE A 260 -3.82 12.39 13.39
CA PHE A 260 -4.82 13.27 14.03
C PHE A 260 -4.81 14.72 13.51
N ALA A 261 -3.78 15.15 12.77
CA ALA A 261 -3.65 16.54 12.30
C ALA A 261 -3.33 16.69 10.80
N LEU A 262 -3.61 15.67 9.98
CA LEU A 262 -3.47 15.75 8.52
C LEU A 262 -4.27 16.90 7.90
N ALA A 263 -5.47 17.19 8.44
CA ALA A 263 -6.29 18.32 7.97
C ALA A 263 -5.71 19.70 8.34
N TRP A 264 -4.70 19.76 9.22
CA TRP A 264 -4.15 21.00 9.78
C TRP A 264 -2.88 21.44 9.03
N GLY A 265 -2.69 20.90 7.81
CA GLY A 265 -1.57 21.13 6.90
C GLY A 265 -0.77 19.85 6.64
N ARG A 266 0.12 19.85 5.64
CA ARG A 266 0.93 18.66 5.30
C ARG A 266 2.37 18.67 5.84
N GLY A 267 2.90 19.80 6.30
CA GLY A 267 4.24 19.89 6.91
C GLY A 267 4.29 19.51 8.39
N ILE A 268 5.47 19.15 8.91
CA ILE A 268 5.68 19.01 10.37
C ILE A 268 5.83 20.41 10.98
N PHE A 269 5.26 20.64 12.17
CA PHE A 269 5.38 21.90 12.92
C PHE A 269 4.75 23.14 12.24
N THR A 270 3.75 22.97 11.38
CA THR A 270 3.10 24.10 10.67
C THR A 270 2.48 25.14 11.61
N THR A 271 1.97 24.73 12.77
CA THR A 271 1.41 25.62 13.78
C THR A 271 1.69 25.11 15.20
N PRO A 272 1.86 25.98 16.21
CA PRO A 272 2.02 25.55 17.60
C PRO A 272 0.87 24.66 18.09
N THR A 273 -0.36 24.93 17.65
CA THR A 273 -1.56 24.14 18.00
C THR A 273 -1.46 22.70 17.50
N ARG A 274 -0.96 22.49 16.27
CA ARG A 274 -0.70 21.16 15.73
C ARG A 274 0.30 20.42 16.58
N VAL A 275 1.43 21.04 16.89
CA VAL A 275 2.49 20.44 17.72
C VAL A 275 1.95 20.02 19.09
N MET A 276 1.17 20.88 19.74
CA MET A 276 0.55 20.57 21.02
C MET A 276 -0.45 19.41 20.91
N ALA A 277 -1.21 19.32 19.81
CA ALA A 277 -2.08 18.18 19.54
C ALA A 277 -1.27 16.88 19.35
N THR A 278 -0.15 16.93 18.62
CA THR A 278 0.78 15.81 18.42
C THR A 278 1.36 15.30 19.72
N VAL A 279 1.88 16.22 20.54
CA VAL A 279 2.41 15.88 21.86
C VAL A 279 1.30 15.32 22.75
N GLY A 280 0.12 15.92 22.74
CA GLY A 280 -1.05 15.43 23.50
C GLY A 280 -1.45 14.00 23.11
N PHE A 281 -1.48 13.71 21.81
CA PHE A 281 -1.74 12.38 21.27
C PHE A 281 -0.67 11.37 21.68
N LEU A 282 0.61 11.75 21.64
CA LEU A 282 1.70 10.89 22.09
C LEU A 282 1.60 10.60 23.59
N VAL A 283 1.33 11.61 24.41
CA VAL A 283 1.12 11.46 25.85
C VAL A 283 -0.08 10.57 26.16
N ALA A 284 -1.19 10.72 25.43
CA ALA A 284 -2.37 9.88 25.57
C ALA A 284 -2.07 8.41 25.25
N GLY A 285 -1.29 8.14 24.19
CA GLY A 285 -0.83 6.80 23.84
C GLY A 285 0.01 6.17 24.95
N VAL A 286 1.01 6.89 25.47
CA VAL A 286 1.84 6.39 26.58
C VAL A 286 1.01 6.15 27.84
N ALA A 287 0.10 7.06 28.19
CA ALA A 287 -0.79 6.92 29.34
C ALA A 287 -1.71 5.69 29.19
N GLY A 288 -2.24 5.47 28.00
CA GLY A 288 -3.08 4.33 27.67
C GLY A 288 -2.33 3.01 27.71
N TRP A 289 -1.13 2.92 27.15
CA TRP A 289 -0.27 1.74 27.27
C TRP A 289 0.06 1.41 28.73
N ARG A 290 0.39 2.42 29.55
CA ARG A 290 0.63 2.22 31.00
C ARG A 290 -0.62 1.72 31.72
N ALA A 291 -1.80 2.20 31.37
CA ALA A 291 -3.06 1.70 31.92
C ALA A 291 -3.34 0.25 31.47
N MET A 292 -3.16 -0.04 30.18
CA MET A 292 -3.29 -1.40 29.65
C MET A 292 -2.32 -2.37 30.32
N ARG A 293 -1.07 -1.98 30.60
CA ARG A 293 -0.12 -2.86 31.30
C ARG A 293 -0.57 -3.23 32.71
N ARG A 294 -1.37 -2.39 33.36
CA ARG A 294 -1.95 -2.70 34.69
C ARG A 294 -3.17 -3.60 34.57
N ASP A 295 -4.03 -3.34 33.60
CA ASP A 295 -5.31 -4.03 33.48
C ASP A 295 -5.22 -5.36 32.69
N VAL A 296 -4.40 -5.41 31.64
CA VAL A 296 -4.26 -6.51 30.67
C VAL A 296 -2.80 -6.68 30.21
N PRO A 297 -1.85 -7.00 31.11
CA PRO A 297 -0.40 -6.93 30.85
C PRO A 297 0.06 -7.71 29.60
N ARG A 298 -0.39 -8.95 29.42
CA ARG A 298 0.00 -9.81 28.28
C ARG A 298 -0.37 -9.18 26.94
N VAL A 299 -1.60 -8.65 26.83
CA VAL A 299 -2.09 -8.00 25.60
C VAL A 299 -1.37 -6.67 25.38
N ALA A 300 -1.15 -5.89 26.44
CA ALA A 300 -0.45 -4.61 26.37
C ALA A 300 0.98 -4.73 25.86
N GLU A 301 1.71 -5.77 26.29
CA GLU A 301 3.07 -6.06 25.80
C GLU A 301 3.06 -6.52 24.34
N ALA A 302 2.14 -7.42 23.97
CA ALA A 302 2.00 -7.87 22.58
C ALA A 302 1.69 -6.69 21.64
N LEU A 303 0.76 -5.80 22.01
CA LEU A 303 0.46 -4.60 21.24
C LEU A 303 1.63 -3.62 21.18
N ALA A 304 2.48 -3.57 22.22
CA ALA A 304 3.68 -2.72 22.22
C ALA A 304 4.72 -3.26 21.23
N VAL A 305 4.91 -4.58 21.18
CA VAL A 305 5.75 -5.24 20.16
C VAL A 305 5.18 -4.99 18.77
N LEU A 306 3.87 -5.14 18.55
CA LEU A 306 3.23 -4.84 17.27
C LEU A 306 3.48 -3.40 16.84
N THR A 307 3.29 -2.45 17.76
CA THR A 307 3.48 -1.02 17.48
C THR A 307 4.94 -0.74 17.11
N LEU A 308 5.90 -1.29 17.87
CA LEU A 308 7.33 -1.12 17.61
C LEU A 308 7.74 -1.72 16.26
N CYS A 309 7.33 -2.96 15.98
CA CYS A 309 7.59 -3.61 14.70
C CYS A 309 6.92 -2.86 13.54
N GLY A 310 5.67 -2.42 13.70
CA GLY A 310 4.88 -1.70 12.70
C GLY A 310 5.28 -0.25 12.46
N THR A 311 6.12 0.32 13.32
CA THR A 311 6.68 1.68 13.18
C THR A 311 8.16 1.63 12.87
N ILE A 312 9.00 1.54 13.90
CA ILE A 312 10.46 1.55 13.81
C ILE A 312 10.95 0.33 13.01
N GLY A 313 10.40 -0.86 13.26
CA GLY A 313 10.80 -2.08 12.55
C GLY A 313 10.59 -1.99 11.04
N VAL A 314 9.42 -1.53 10.61
CA VAL A 314 9.11 -1.26 9.20
C VAL A 314 10.03 -0.18 8.63
N GLY A 315 10.27 0.91 9.36
CA GLY A 315 11.15 1.99 8.90
C GLY A 315 12.59 1.55 8.68
N VAL A 316 13.13 0.73 9.60
CA VAL A 316 14.45 0.11 9.45
C VAL A 316 14.45 -0.86 8.27
N TYR A 317 13.45 -1.74 8.17
CA TYR A 317 13.42 -2.78 7.15
C TYR A 317 13.26 -2.24 5.72
N LEU A 318 12.36 -1.28 5.50
CA LEU A 318 12.06 -0.79 4.15
C LEU A 318 13.12 0.14 3.55
N ASN A 319 13.97 0.73 4.39
CA ASN A 319 15.03 1.65 3.96
C ASN A 319 14.54 2.72 2.96
N LEU A 320 13.43 3.38 3.30
CA LEU A 320 12.75 4.35 2.43
C LEU A 320 13.67 5.53 2.08
N LYS A 321 13.46 6.11 0.89
CA LYS A 321 14.03 7.41 0.52
C LYS A 321 13.45 8.54 1.41
N ALA A 322 13.89 9.78 1.16
CA ALA A 322 13.23 10.95 1.74
C ALA A 322 11.74 10.97 1.37
N GLY A 323 10.88 11.48 2.27
CA GLY A 323 9.45 11.58 2.01
C GLY A 323 9.18 12.48 0.81
N ALA A 324 8.01 12.35 0.18
CA ALA A 324 7.72 13.14 -1.02
C ALA A 324 7.67 14.66 -0.73
N THR A 325 7.39 15.05 0.51
CA THR A 325 7.26 16.45 0.96
C THR A 325 8.37 16.90 1.93
N LEU A 326 9.33 16.03 2.28
CA LEU A 326 10.36 16.32 3.28
C LEU A 326 11.77 16.06 2.74
N GLY A 327 12.73 16.90 3.14
CA GLY A 327 14.15 16.70 2.83
C GLY A 327 14.68 17.50 1.64
N TYR A 328 13.85 18.32 1.00
CA TYR A 328 14.30 19.26 -0.03
C TYR A 328 15.37 20.20 0.54
N GLY A 329 16.47 20.36 -0.20
CA GLY A 329 17.66 21.11 0.23
C GLY A 329 18.68 20.28 1.02
N PHE A 330 18.34 19.07 1.47
CA PHE A 330 19.27 18.15 2.13
C PHE A 330 19.66 16.95 1.27
N VAL A 331 18.77 16.51 0.37
CA VAL A 331 19.02 15.42 -0.58
C VAL A 331 18.63 15.85 -2.00
N ALA A 332 19.19 15.16 -3.00
CA ALA A 332 18.84 15.39 -4.40
C ALA A 332 17.38 15.00 -4.69
N GLY A 333 16.75 15.62 -5.69
CA GLY A 333 15.32 15.43 -5.99
C GLY A 333 14.94 14.00 -6.36
N ASP A 334 15.82 13.25 -7.01
CA ASP A 334 15.66 11.83 -7.34
C ASP A 334 15.82 10.89 -6.11
N ALA A 335 16.30 11.43 -4.99
CA ALA A 335 16.40 10.74 -3.70
C ALA A 335 15.14 10.88 -2.82
N HIS A 336 14.00 11.24 -3.42
CA HIS A 336 12.68 11.25 -2.79
C HIS A 336 11.82 10.07 -3.24
N GLU A 337 10.88 9.68 -2.39
CA GLU A 337 9.79 8.77 -2.77
C GLU A 337 8.82 9.46 -3.73
N ALA A 338 8.24 8.70 -4.66
CA ALA A 338 7.28 9.23 -5.64
C ALA A 338 5.97 9.75 -5.02
N ARG A 339 5.65 9.28 -3.81
CA ARG A 339 4.52 9.71 -2.99
C ARG A 339 4.77 9.33 -1.55
N GLU A 340 3.95 9.90 -0.67
CA GLU A 340 3.98 9.58 0.75
C GLU A 340 3.57 8.14 1.01
N ARG A 341 4.18 7.54 2.05
CA ARG A 341 4.10 6.09 2.31
C ARG A 341 3.67 5.74 3.74
N ASP A 342 2.84 6.59 4.32
CA ASP A 342 2.24 6.41 5.65
C ASP A 342 1.51 5.05 5.79
N TYR A 343 0.88 4.57 4.73
CA TYR A 343 0.18 3.27 4.69
C TYR A 343 1.08 2.06 5.00
N PHE A 344 2.41 2.14 4.83
CA PHE A 344 3.31 1.06 5.25
C PHE A 344 3.35 0.88 6.77
N PHE A 345 3.02 1.93 7.52
CA PHE A 345 3.05 1.97 8.99
C PHE A 345 1.66 1.75 9.61
N VAL A 346 0.65 1.36 8.80
CA VAL A 346 -0.75 1.21 9.23
C VAL A 346 -0.92 0.33 10.47
N LEU A 347 -0.16 -0.77 10.58
CA LEU A 347 -0.20 -1.67 11.74
C LEU A 347 0.35 -0.99 13.01
N GLY A 348 1.39 -0.18 12.84
CA GLY A 348 1.99 0.60 13.92
C GLY A 348 1.04 1.69 14.43
N PHE A 349 0.46 2.47 13.51
CA PHE A 349 -0.52 3.51 13.88
C PHE A 349 -1.82 2.94 14.42
N TRP A 350 -2.27 1.79 13.92
CA TRP A 350 -3.39 1.08 14.49
C TRP A 350 -3.11 0.63 15.94
N GLY A 351 -1.94 0.02 16.18
CA GLY A 351 -1.51 -0.36 17.54
C GLY A 351 -1.43 0.86 18.48
N TRP A 352 -0.90 1.98 18.00
CA TRP A 352 -0.86 3.22 18.76
C TRP A 352 -2.25 3.80 19.04
N GLY A 353 -3.16 3.76 18.06
CA GLY A 353 -4.56 4.17 18.24
C GLY A 353 -5.28 3.38 19.32
N LEU A 354 -5.02 2.06 19.43
CA LEU A 354 -5.54 1.24 20.53
C LEU A 354 -5.07 1.78 21.89
N PHE A 355 -3.81 2.18 22.01
CA PHE A 355 -3.30 2.80 23.23
C PHE A 355 -3.96 4.13 23.51
N VAL A 356 -4.09 5.02 22.51
CA VAL A 356 -4.69 6.34 22.70
C VAL A 356 -6.14 6.23 23.18
N GLY A 357 -6.95 5.36 22.57
CA GLY A 357 -8.33 5.13 23.01
C GLY A 357 -8.41 4.55 24.43
N TYR A 358 -7.48 3.67 24.82
CA TYR A 358 -7.37 3.21 26.21
C TYR A 358 -6.87 4.30 27.17
N GLY A 359 -6.08 5.25 26.66
CA GLY A 359 -5.68 6.46 27.37
C GLY A 359 -6.87 7.35 27.70
N ALA A 360 -7.85 7.44 26.80
CA ALA A 360 -9.12 8.13 27.06
C ALA A 360 -9.90 7.47 28.21
N LEU A 361 -9.92 6.13 28.29
CA LEU A 361 -10.48 5.41 29.45
C LEU A 361 -9.71 5.75 30.73
N ALA A 362 -8.37 5.69 30.69
CA ALA A 362 -7.55 6.01 31.86
C ALA A 362 -7.78 7.45 32.35
N PHE A 363 -8.01 8.38 31.44
CA PHE A 363 -8.38 9.76 31.75
C PHE A 363 -9.77 9.86 32.36
N ALA A 364 -10.78 9.21 31.76
CA ALA A 364 -12.16 9.18 32.28
C ALA A 364 -12.21 8.61 33.70
N ARG A 365 -11.51 7.50 33.97
CA ARG A 365 -11.37 6.92 35.32
C ARG A 365 -10.75 7.91 36.31
N ARG A 366 -9.66 8.58 35.92
CA ARG A 366 -8.97 9.56 36.79
C ARG A 366 -9.88 10.74 37.14
N ARG A 367 -10.70 11.19 36.20
CA ARG A 367 -11.67 12.29 36.38
C ARG A 367 -13.00 11.84 36.98
N ARG A 368 -13.18 10.54 37.23
CA ARG A 368 -14.46 9.94 37.66
C ARG A 368 -15.63 10.25 36.72
N TRP A 369 -15.35 10.34 35.42
CA TRP A 369 -16.35 10.55 34.39
C TRP A 369 -17.03 9.24 34.00
N PRO A 370 -18.25 9.29 33.42
CA PRO A 370 -18.88 8.12 32.84
C PRO A 370 -17.99 7.45 31.79
N LEU A 371 -17.91 6.12 31.80
CA LEU A 371 -16.96 5.36 30.97
C LEU A 371 -17.22 5.52 29.45
N TRP A 372 -18.46 5.78 29.06
CA TRP A 372 -18.82 6.03 27.65
C TRP A 372 -18.17 7.30 27.08
N VAL A 373 -17.76 8.24 27.93
CA VAL A 373 -17.01 9.45 27.51
C VAL A 373 -15.69 9.06 26.86
N ALA A 374 -15.05 7.96 27.29
CA ALA A 374 -13.82 7.46 26.67
C ALA A 374 -14.02 7.13 25.19
N ALA A 375 -15.15 6.51 24.85
CA ALA A 375 -15.50 6.19 23.46
C ALA A 375 -15.77 7.45 22.63
N THR A 376 -16.34 8.49 23.24
CA THR A 376 -16.59 9.78 22.57
C THR A 376 -15.27 10.51 22.28
N VAL A 377 -14.39 10.60 23.28
CA VAL A 377 -13.07 11.23 23.14
C VAL A 377 -12.20 10.49 22.12
N ALA A 378 -12.31 9.16 22.05
CA ALA A 378 -11.58 8.34 21.08
C ALA A 378 -11.91 8.66 19.61
N VAL A 379 -13.06 9.28 19.32
CA VAL A 379 -13.46 9.65 17.95
C VAL A 379 -13.01 11.07 17.58
N LEU A 380 -12.57 11.89 18.55
CA LEU A 380 -12.11 13.27 18.28
C LEU A 380 -11.04 13.40 17.17
N PRO A 381 -10.09 12.46 16.98
CA PRO A 381 -9.14 12.52 15.86
C PRO A 381 -9.82 12.63 14.49
N ILE A 382 -10.96 11.97 14.27
CA ILE A 382 -11.69 12.07 12.99
C ILE A 382 -12.34 13.43 12.81
N VAL A 383 -12.75 14.07 13.91
CA VAL A 383 -13.35 15.41 13.88
C VAL A 383 -12.27 16.43 13.50
N GLY A 384 -11.09 16.32 14.14
CA GLY A 384 -9.92 17.14 13.79
C GLY A 384 -9.46 16.95 12.36
N ASN A 385 -9.56 15.72 11.83
CA ASN A 385 -9.19 15.36 10.46
C ASN A 385 -10.35 15.34 9.45
N TRP A 386 -11.52 15.88 9.78
CA TRP A 386 -12.73 15.66 8.98
C TRP A 386 -12.56 16.02 7.50
N SER A 387 -11.92 17.15 7.18
CA SER A 387 -11.70 17.55 5.78
C SER A 387 -10.77 16.62 5.01
N ALA A 388 -9.80 15.99 5.68
CA ALA A 388 -8.90 15.00 5.09
C ALA A 388 -9.53 13.59 5.04
N SER A 389 -10.42 13.27 5.97
CA SER A 389 -11.11 11.98 6.08
C SER A 389 -12.42 11.92 5.28
N ASN A 390 -12.97 13.06 4.86
CA ASN A 390 -14.22 13.13 4.13
C ASN A 390 -14.07 12.52 2.73
N ARG A 391 -14.87 11.49 2.46
CA ARG A 391 -14.96 10.80 1.16
C ARG A 391 -16.28 11.06 0.44
N ARG A 392 -17.13 11.99 0.91
CA ARG A 392 -18.30 12.44 0.14
C ARG A 392 -17.78 12.93 -1.21
N GLY A 393 -18.20 12.27 -2.28
CA GLY A 393 -17.62 12.32 -3.63
C GLY A 393 -17.60 13.72 -4.24
N GLY A 394 -16.69 14.55 -3.76
CA GLY A 394 -16.33 15.78 -4.43
C GLY A 394 -15.53 15.48 -5.69
N ASP A 395 -15.47 16.50 -6.53
CA ASP A 395 -14.71 16.65 -7.76
C ASP A 395 -13.36 15.89 -7.80
N GLY A 396 -12.59 15.91 -6.70
CA GLY A 396 -11.31 15.23 -6.56
C GLY A 396 -11.36 13.70 -6.55
N ALA A 397 -12.43 13.07 -6.03
CA ALA A 397 -12.55 11.61 -5.99
C ALA A 397 -12.84 11.01 -7.38
N SER A 398 -13.53 11.76 -8.24
CA SER A 398 -13.78 11.40 -9.64
C SER A 398 -12.66 11.85 -10.59
N ALA A 399 -11.76 12.71 -10.13
CA ALA A 399 -10.71 13.30 -10.96
C ALA A 399 -9.86 12.26 -11.70
N PRO A 400 -9.36 11.17 -11.07
CA PRO A 400 -8.55 10.19 -11.79
C PRO A 400 -9.33 9.55 -12.96
N ARG A 401 -10.63 9.27 -12.75
CA ARG A 401 -11.51 8.74 -13.79
C ARG A 401 -11.73 9.77 -14.91
N ALA A 402 -11.95 11.03 -14.57
CA ALA A 402 -12.15 12.11 -15.55
C ALA A 402 -10.90 12.34 -16.42
N VAL A 403 -9.71 12.32 -15.80
CA VAL A 403 -8.42 12.44 -16.48
C VAL A 403 -8.19 11.26 -17.42
N ALA A 404 -8.41 10.03 -16.96
CA ALA A 404 -8.31 8.86 -17.83
C ALA A 404 -9.29 8.88 -19.00
N LEU A 405 -10.53 9.36 -18.77
CA LEU A 405 -11.51 9.50 -19.84
C LEU A 405 -11.05 10.55 -20.86
N ALA A 406 -10.49 11.66 -20.39
CA ALA A 406 -9.91 12.69 -21.25
C ALA A 406 -8.76 12.13 -22.11
N LEU A 407 -7.84 11.39 -21.49
CA LEU A 407 -6.71 10.76 -22.17
C LEU A 407 -7.19 9.76 -23.25
N LEU A 408 -8.10 8.85 -22.91
CA LEU A 408 -8.63 7.86 -23.86
C LEU A 408 -9.43 8.52 -24.98
N SER A 409 -10.32 9.47 -24.67
CA SER A 409 -11.17 10.13 -25.67
C SER A 409 -10.36 10.97 -26.66
N SER A 410 -9.21 11.50 -26.23
CA SER A 410 -8.29 12.26 -27.08
C SER A 410 -7.39 11.38 -27.95
N THR A 411 -7.31 10.08 -27.65
CA THR A 411 -6.40 9.16 -28.31
C THR A 411 -7.10 8.48 -29.50
N PRO A 412 -6.50 8.49 -30.72
CA PRO A 412 -7.07 7.79 -31.88
C PRO A 412 -7.21 6.27 -31.66
N PRO A 413 -8.03 5.57 -32.46
CA PRO A 413 -8.10 4.12 -32.41
C PRO A 413 -6.77 3.43 -32.70
N TYR A 414 -6.56 2.24 -32.12
CA TYR A 414 -5.38 1.38 -32.37
C TYR A 414 -4.03 2.06 -32.10
N THR A 415 -4.00 2.95 -31.10
CA THR A 415 -2.82 3.73 -30.73
C THR A 415 -2.04 3.08 -29.59
N LEU A 416 -0.72 3.19 -29.63
CA LEU A 416 0.15 2.89 -28.49
C LEU A 416 0.29 4.17 -27.63
N LEU A 417 -0.37 4.19 -26.46
CA LEU A 417 -0.39 5.32 -25.54
C LEU A 417 0.59 5.10 -24.38
N PHE A 418 1.69 5.84 -24.38
CA PHE A 418 2.70 5.80 -23.31
C PHE A 418 2.32 6.73 -22.15
N VAL A 419 2.43 6.23 -20.93
CA VAL A 419 2.01 6.93 -19.71
C VAL A 419 3.09 6.93 -18.63
N ALA A 420 3.10 7.98 -17.82
CA ALA A 420 4.22 8.29 -16.93
C ALA A 420 4.31 7.40 -15.69
N GLY A 421 3.19 6.83 -15.23
CA GLY A 421 3.18 5.98 -14.04
C GLY A 421 1.81 5.81 -13.42
N ASP A 422 1.80 5.58 -12.10
CA ASP A 422 0.62 5.20 -11.31
C ASP A 422 -0.60 6.10 -11.54
N ASN A 423 -0.40 7.42 -11.56
CA ASN A 423 -1.48 8.41 -11.61
C ASN A 423 -2.26 8.41 -12.93
N ASP A 424 -1.62 8.01 -14.03
CA ASP A 424 -2.26 7.88 -15.34
C ASP A 424 -2.67 6.42 -15.58
N THR A 425 -1.82 5.48 -15.20
CA THR A 425 -1.94 4.04 -15.53
C THR A 425 -3.17 3.41 -14.88
N TYR A 426 -3.31 3.52 -13.55
CA TYR A 426 -4.38 2.79 -12.86
C TYR A 426 -5.78 3.27 -13.26
N PRO A 427 -6.04 4.60 -13.39
CA PRO A 427 -7.34 5.06 -13.86
C PRO A 427 -7.63 4.66 -15.32
N LEU A 428 -6.63 4.64 -16.20
CA LEU A 428 -6.78 4.14 -17.58
C LEU A 428 -7.13 2.64 -17.60
N TRP A 429 -6.40 1.81 -16.85
CA TRP A 429 -6.69 0.38 -16.75
C TRP A 429 -8.07 0.12 -16.14
N TYR A 430 -8.49 0.92 -15.17
CA TYR A 430 -9.84 0.85 -14.61
C TYR A 430 -10.90 1.08 -15.70
N LEU A 431 -10.79 2.17 -16.46
CA LEU A 431 -11.73 2.46 -17.55
C LEU A 431 -11.76 1.34 -18.60
N GLN A 432 -10.60 0.81 -18.99
CA GLN A 432 -10.54 -0.25 -20.00
C GLN A 432 -11.04 -1.61 -19.49
N ARG A 433 -10.66 -2.02 -18.28
CA ARG A 433 -10.89 -3.38 -17.77
C ARG A 433 -12.16 -3.53 -16.95
N VAL A 434 -12.66 -2.45 -16.34
CA VAL A 434 -13.87 -2.46 -15.53
C VAL A 434 -15.03 -1.83 -16.28
N GLU A 435 -14.81 -0.69 -16.94
CA GLU A 435 -15.87 0.02 -17.66
C GLU A 435 -15.93 -0.31 -19.16
N GLY A 436 -14.97 -1.07 -19.69
CA GLY A 436 -14.95 -1.48 -21.11
C GLY A 436 -14.72 -0.32 -22.09
N MET A 437 -14.17 0.80 -21.62
CA MET A 437 -13.98 2.01 -22.42
C MET A 437 -12.68 1.93 -23.22
N ARG A 438 -12.77 2.17 -24.54
CA ARG A 438 -11.63 2.24 -25.46
C ARG A 438 -10.60 1.11 -25.30
N PRO A 439 -11.03 -0.17 -25.38
CA PRO A 439 -10.11 -1.32 -25.30
C PRO A 439 -9.18 -1.41 -26.52
N ASP A 440 -9.45 -0.63 -27.57
CA ASP A 440 -8.66 -0.50 -28.80
C ASP A 440 -7.34 0.26 -28.60
N VAL A 441 -7.18 1.03 -27.52
CA VAL A 441 -5.93 1.75 -27.21
C VAL A 441 -5.03 0.88 -26.34
N THR A 442 -3.78 0.69 -26.74
CA THR A 442 -2.81 -0.05 -25.93
C THR A 442 -2.07 0.90 -24.99
N VAL A 443 -2.30 0.77 -23.69
CA VAL A 443 -1.62 1.58 -22.66
C VAL A 443 -0.28 0.96 -22.29
N VAL A 444 0.80 1.74 -22.43
CA VAL A 444 2.17 1.36 -22.08
C VAL A 444 2.68 2.20 -20.91
N THR A 445 2.91 1.56 -19.77
CA THR A 445 3.37 2.20 -18.54
C THR A 445 4.90 2.24 -18.52
N MET A 446 5.47 3.44 -18.65
CA MET A 446 6.92 3.63 -18.76
C MET A 446 7.69 2.99 -17.59
N PRO A 447 7.30 3.17 -16.31
CA PRO A 447 8.01 2.56 -15.18
C PRO A 447 7.99 1.03 -15.13
N LEU A 448 7.12 0.36 -15.89
CA LEU A 448 7.06 -1.10 -15.95
C LEU A 448 7.94 -1.70 -17.06
N LEU A 449 8.41 -0.88 -18.00
CA LEU A 449 9.25 -1.35 -19.11
C LEU A 449 10.59 -1.97 -18.70
N PRO A 450 11.23 -1.67 -17.55
CA PRO A 450 12.40 -2.43 -17.11
C PRO A 450 12.09 -3.91 -16.84
N ALA A 451 10.82 -4.26 -16.57
CA ALA A 451 10.43 -5.63 -16.30
C ALA A 451 10.18 -6.42 -17.60
N ASP A 452 10.94 -7.50 -17.81
CA ASP A 452 10.87 -8.32 -19.03
C ASP A 452 9.47 -8.88 -19.30
N TRP A 453 8.80 -9.37 -18.26
CA TRP A 453 7.43 -9.89 -18.36
C TRP A 453 6.46 -8.86 -18.96
N TYR A 454 6.66 -7.57 -18.71
CA TYR A 454 5.74 -6.53 -19.16
C TYR A 454 5.94 -6.23 -20.64
N VAL A 455 7.20 -6.16 -21.08
CA VAL A 455 7.58 -6.03 -22.49
C VAL A 455 7.04 -7.21 -23.30
N GLU A 456 7.29 -8.42 -22.83
CA GLU A 456 6.80 -9.65 -23.47
C GLU A 456 5.26 -9.67 -23.53
N GLU A 457 4.59 -9.21 -22.48
CA GLU A 457 3.14 -9.15 -22.43
C GLU A 457 2.56 -8.15 -23.45
N ILE A 458 3.17 -6.96 -23.60
CA ILE A 458 2.74 -6.01 -24.64
C ILE A 458 3.01 -6.58 -26.04
N ALA A 459 4.18 -7.17 -26.27
CA ALA A 459 4.52 -7.80 -27.54
C ALA A 459 3.54 -8.94 -27.88
N ARG A 460 3.19 -9.79 -26.90
CA ARG A 460 2.22 -10.89 -27.06
C ARG A 460 0.83 -10.37 -27.39
N ARG A 461 0.36 -9.30 -26.74
CA ARG A 461 -0.99 -8.74 -26.94
C ARG A 461 -1.13 -7.93 -28.24
N THR A 462 -0.07 -7.26 -28.68
CA THR A 462 -0.09 -6.38 -29.85
C THR A 462 0.46 -7.04 -31.13
N GLY A 463 1.28 -8.09 -30.98
CA GLY A 463 2.05 -8.69 -32.07
C GLY A 463 3.27 -7.88 -32.51
N LEU A 464 3.53 -6.72 -31.89
CA LEU A 464 4.67 -5.86 -32.20
C LEU A 464 5.98 -6.56 -31.80
N ARG A 465 7.00 -6.44 -32.66
CA ARG A 465 8.34 -6.98 -32.42
C ARG A 465 9.38 -5.91 -32.71
N TRP A 466 10.47 -5.93 -31.94
CA TRP A 466 11.61 -5.05 -32.13
C TRP A 466 12.90 -5.79 -31.76
N PRO A 467 14.05 -5.44 -32.37
CA PRO A 467 15.31 -6.10 -32.07
C PRO A 467 15.77 -5.75 -30.64
N ALA A 468 16.00 -6.76 -29.80
CA ALA A 468 16.48 -6.56 -28.44
C ALA A 468 17.94 -6.07 -28.37
N SER A 469 18.71 -6.25 -29.44
CA SER A 469 20.12 -5.83 -29.55
C SER A 469 20.31 -4.39 -30.03
N GLU A 470 19.23 -3.68 -30.35
CA GLU A 470 19.31 -2.33 -30.89
C GLU A 470 19.41 -1.30 -29.77
N HIS A 471 20.46 -0.46 -29.81
CA HIS A 471 20.66 0.60 -28.82
C HIS A 471 19.98 1.90 -29.26
N VAL A 472 19.33 2.59 -28.31
CA VAL A 472 18.74 3.91 -28.55
C VAL A 472 19.68 5.00 -28.02
N GLU A 473 20.35 5.70 -28.93
CA GLU A 473 21.25 6.77 -28.56
C GLU A 473 20.50 7.91 -27.84
N GLY A 474 20.94 8.24 -26.62
CA GLY A 474 20.32 9.26 -25.76
C GLY A 474 19.38 8.71 -24.68
N ALA A 475 19.04 7.42 -24.72
CA ALA A 475 18.40 6.75 -23.60
C ALA A 475 19.40 6.59 -22.43
N ARG A 476 19.02 7.10 -21.27
CA ARG A 476 19.80 6.98 -20.01
C ARG A 476 19.38 5.75 -19.22
N TRP A 477 18.12 5.36 -19.35
CA TRP A 477 17.53 4.28 -18.59
C TRP A 477 16.91 3.22 -19.49
N GLN A 478 16.88 1.98 -19.01
CA GLN A 478 16.35 0.84 -19.75
C GLN A 478 14.89 1.02 -20.19
N HIS A 479 14.07 1.71 -19.38
CA HIS A 479 12.68 1.98 -19.75
C HIS A 479 12.56 2.93 -20.94
N GLU A 480 13.43 3.93 -21.04
CA GLU A 480 13.45 4.89 -22.15
C GLU A 480 13.81 4.21 -23.46
N GLU A 481 14.85 3.36 -23.43
CA GLU A 481 15.31 2.59 -24.58
C GLU A 481 14.22 1.64 -25.09
N ARG A 482 13.63 0.84 -24.20
CA ARG A 482 12.54 -0.08 -24.54
C ARG A 482 11.32 0.65 -25.10
N ALA A 483 10.97 1.79 -24.51
CA ALA A 483 9.86 2.60 -24.99
C ALA A 483 10.09 3.13 -26.42
N ALA A 484 11.30 3.61 -26.71
CA ALA A 484 11.66 4.11 -28.04
C ALA A 484 11.62 3.00 -29.10
N LEU A 485 12.11 1.79 -28.76
CA LEU A 485 12.03 0.62 -29.64
C LEU A 485 10.57 0.23 -29.93
N MET A 486 9.72 0.20 -28.89
CA MET A 486 8.29 -0.08 -29.03
C MET A 486 7.59 0.97 -29.91
N ALA A 487 7.89 2.25 -29.70
CA ALA A 487 7.31 3.33 -30.50
C ALA A 487 7.75 3.26 -31.96
N ARG A 488 8.97 2.83 -32.25
CA ARG A 488 9.44 2.57 -33.63
C ARG A 488 8.72 1.39 -34.26
N ALA A 489 8.61 0.27 -33.56
CA ALA A 489 7.88 -0.91 -34.03
C ALA A 489 6.40 -0.61 -34.31
N ALA A 490 5.74 0.13 -33.42
CA ALA A 490 4.36 0.58 -33.61
C ALA A 490 4.20 1.36 -34.92
N ARG A 491 5.07 2.34 -35.18
CA ARG A 491 5.03 3.11 -36.44
C ARG A 491 5.26 2.26 -37.68
N GLN A 492 6.23 1.34 -37.63
CA GLN A 492 6.49 0.42 -38.74
C GLN A 492 5.27 -0.46 -39.04
N ALA A 493 4.50 -0.81 -38.00
CA ALA A 493 3.24 -1.53 -38.12
C ALA A 493 2.04 -0.62 -38.49
N GLY A 494 2.25 0.69 -38.68
CA GLY A 494 1.20 1.66 -39.01
C GLY A 494 0.36 2.13 -37.82
N TRP A 495 0.79 1.85 -36.59
CA TRP A 495 0.06 2.24 -35.37
C TRP A 495 0.45 3.65 -34.95
N PRO A 496 -0.51 4.53 -34.62
CA PRO A 496 -0.20 5.83 -34.05
C PRO A 496 0.50 5.68 -32.69
N VAL A 497 1.34 6.66 -32.36
CA VAL A 497 2.03 6.75 -31.06
C VAL A 497 1.57 8.00 -30.34
N ALA A 498 1.03 7.83 -29.13
CA ALA A 498 0.61 8.92 -28.27
C ALA A 498 1.30 8.85 -26.90
N VAL A 499 1.42 10.00 -26.23
CA VAL A 499 1.91 10.06 -24.85
C VAL A 499 0.96 10.90 -23.98
N SER A 500 0.85 10.50 -22.71
CA SER A 500 0.19 11.31 -21.67
C SER A 500 0.88 12.66 -21.49
N THR A 501 0.11 13.68 -21.10
CA THR A 501 0.65 14.97 -20.67
C THR A 501 1.57 14.88 -19.46
N GLY A 502 1.45 13.81 -18.66
CA GLY A 502 2.32 13.53 -17.52
C GLY A 502 3.72 13.04 -17.88
N LEU A 503 4.00 12.68 -19.14
CA LEU A 503 5.30 12.12 -19.56
C LEU A 503 6.36 13.21 -19.80
N PRO A 504 7.58 13.12 -19.23
CA PRO A 504 8.59 14.19 -19.35
C PRO A 504 8.95 14.51 -20.79
N ALA A 505 9.23 15.78 -21.07
CA ALA A 505 9.60 16.20 -22.42
C ALA A 505 10.86 15.46 -22.91
N ALA A 506 11.82 15.21 -22.01
CA ALA A 506 13.02 14.43 -22.31
C ALA A 506 12.70 12.99 -22.75
N GLU A 507 11.83 12.29 -22.02
CA GLU A 507 11.41 10.92 -22.36
C GLU A 507 10.58 10.91 -23.67
N ARG A 508 9.64 11.85 -23.82
CA ARG A 508 8.82 11.98 -25.02
C ARG A 508 9.66 12.15 -26.29
N ARG A 509 10.79 12.88 -26.21
CA ARG A 509 11.70 13.09 -27.36
C ARG A 509 12.27 11.79 -27.91
N LEU A 510 12.50 10.80 -27.05
CA LEU A 510 13.01 9.49 -27.45
C LEU A 510 11.96 8.66 -28.18
N LEU A 511 10.67 8.94 -27.95
CA LEU A 511 9.58 8.15 -28.50
C LEU A 511 9.19 8.57 -29.91
N GLY A 512 9.55 9.78 -30.38
CA GLY A 512 9.02 10.36 -31.61
C GLY A 512 9.33 11.82 -31.78
N SER A 513 8.97 12.38 -32.94
CA SER A 513 8.94 13.83 -33.21
C SER A 513 7.62 14.27 -33.84
N GLY A 514 7.52 15.56 -34.18
CA GLY A 514 6.33 16.16 -34.78
C GLY A 514 5.11 16.06 -33.88
N TRP A 515 5.28 16.25 -32.58
CA TRP A 515 4.21 16.08 -31.61
C TRP A 515 3.11 17.13 -31.80
N ARG A 516 1.85 16.73 -31.70
CA ARG A 516 0.72 17.67 -31.60
C ARG A 516 -0.12 17.33 -30.38
N LEU A 517 -0.40 18.33 -29.56
CA LEU A 517 -1.35 18.17 -28.46
C LEU A 517 -2.76 18.13 -29.04
N ARG A 518 -3.44 17.00 -28.85
CA ARG A 518 -4.85 16.80 -29.19
C ARG A 518 -5.60 16.46 -27.91
N GLY A 519 -6.50 17.33 -27.48
CA GLY A 519 -7.16 17.21 -26.17
C GLY A 519 -6.14 17.06 -25.04
N ALA A 520 -6.14 15.89 -24.38
CA ALA A 520 -5.26 15.57 -23.24
C ALA A 520 -4.02 14.73 -23.60
N THR A 521 -3.75 14.42 -24.87
CA THR A 521 -2.61 13.58 -25.27
C THR A 521 -1.77 14.24 -26.36
N TYR A 522 -0.46 13.97 -26.36
CA TYR A 522 0.40 14.35 -27.47
C TYR A 522 0.46 13.19 -28.47
N LEU A 523 0.15 13.45 -29.73
CA LEU A 523 0.22 12.50 -30.83
C LEU A 523 1.46 12.77 -31.69
N SER A 524 2.26 11.75 -31.99
CA SER A 524 3.44 11.88 -32.84
C SER A 524 3.10 11.61 -34.30
N PHE A 525 3.62 12.45 -35.21
CA PHE A 525 3.46 12.33 -36.66
C PHE A 525 4.78 12.08 -37.41
N GLY A 526 5.90 12.06 -36.71
CA GLY A 526 7.23 11.87 -37.28
C GLY A 526 7.94 10.61 -36.77
N PRO A 527 9.09 10.24 -37.38
CA PRO A 527 9.95 9.19 -36.86
C PRO A 527 10.50 9.55 -35.47
N ALA A 528 11.08 8.59 -34.74
CA ALA A 528 11.87 8.88 -33.55
C ALA A 528 13.19 9.57 -33.95
N SER A 529 13.14 10.87 -34.24
CA SER A 529 14.31 11.69 -34.59
C SER A 529 14.87 12.41 -33.37
N ARG A 530 16.17 12.74 -33.44
CA ARG A 530 16.87 13.57 -32.44
C ARG A 530 16.31 14.99 -32.42
N ASP A 531 15.99 15.52 -33.59
CA ASP A 531 15.33 16.81 -33.74
C ASP A 531 13.84 16.64 -33.45
N ASN A 532 13.42 17.28 -32.37
CA ASN A 532 12.07 17.20 -31.85
C ASN A 532 11.42 18.57 -31.93
N ASP A 533 10.47 18.70 -32.85
CA ASP A 533 9.64 19.88 -32.88
C ASP A 533 8.85 20.00 -31.56
N PRO A 534 8.82 21.18 -30.92
CA PRO A 534 7.98 21.41 -29.76
C PRO A 534 6.52 21.10 -30.12
N PRO A 535 5.75 20.49 -29.21
CA PRO A 535 4.41 20.07 -29.56
C PRO A 535 3.55 21.24 -30.01
N VAL A 536 2.85 21.03 -31.11
CA VAL A 536 1.93 22.01 -31.67
C VAL A 536 0.55 21.82 -31.05
N ILE A 537 -0.04 22.88 -30.51
CA ILE A 537 -1.38 22.83 -29.91
C ILE A 537 -2.41 22.95 -31.02
N ASP A 538 -3.24 21.92 -31.15
CA ASP A 538 -4.39 21.88 -32.06
C ASP A 538 -5.67 22.13 -31.26
N SER A 539 -5.99 23.40 -31.00
CA SER A 539 -7.15 23.81 -30.20
C SER A 539 -8.50 23.48 -30.85
N ALA A 540 -8.53 23.17 -32.15
CA ALA A 540 -9.73 22.72 -32.87
C ALA A 540 -10.10 21.26 -32.57
N SER A 541 -9.15 20.47 -32.06
CA SER A 541 -9.33 19.04 -31.77
C SER A 541 -9.84 18.73 -30.36
N VAL A 542 -10.08 19.75 -29.53
CA VAL A 542 -10.66 19.57 -28.20
C VAL A 542 -12.16 19.22 -28.36
N PRO A 543 -12.62 18.02 -27.93
CA PRO A 543 -14.00 17.60 -28.17
C PRO A 543 -15.03 18.59 -27.59
N PRO A 544 -16.08 18.98 -28.34
CA PRO A 544 -17.21 19.72 -27.79
C PRO A 544 -17.82 18.93 -26.64
N GLY A 545 -17.87 19.50 -25.44
CA GLY A 545 -18.42 18.85 -24.24
C GLY A 545 -17.40 18.36 -23.19
N TRP A 546 -16.10 18.37 -23.49
CA TRP A 546 -15.04 18.09 -22.50
C TRP A 546 -15.08 19.05 -21.27
N GLN A 547 -15.71 20.21 -21.47
CA GLN A 547 -15.85 21.31 -20.51
C GLN A 547 -17.01 21.14 -19.52
N HIS A 548 -17.92 20.19 -19.77
CA HIS A 548 -19.12 19.96 -18.93
C HIS A 548 -18.99 18.72 -18.04
N SER A 549 -18.02 17.85 -18.34
CA SER A 549 -17.72 16.63 -17.58
C SER A 549 -16.56 16.78 -16.60
N ALA A 550 -15.77 17.87 -16.71
CA ALA A 550 -14.84 18.29 -15.67
C ALA A 550 -15.63 18.95 -14.52
N PRO A 551 -15.45 18.49 -13.27
CA PRO A 551 -16.11 19.13 -12.14
C PRO A 551 -15.68 20.60 -12.02
N ARG A 552 -16.65 21.52 -11.89
CA ARG A 552 -16.37 22.96 -11.71
C ARG A 552 -15.66 23.19 -10.38
N THR A 553 -14.34 23.29 -10.42
CA THR A 553 -13.55 23.73 -9.26
C THR A 553 -14.00 25.14 -8.86
N ARG A 554 -14.47 25.31 -7.61
CA ARG A 554 -14.84 26.64 -7.09
C ARG A 554 -13.59 27.54 -7.06
N ARG A 555 -13.58 28.59 -7.88
CA ARG A 555 -12.58 29.67 -7.82
C ARG A 555 -12.45 30.17 -6.38
N GLY A 556 -11.27 30.02 -5.78
CA GLY A 556 -10.92 30.62 -4.48
C GLY A 556 -10.68 29.66 -3.32
N ALA A 557 -10.81 28.34 -3.49
CA ALA A 557 -10.26 27.41 -2.51
C ALA A 557 -8.73 27.40 -2.64
N ARG A 558 -7.97 27.60 -1.54
CA ARG A 558 -6.56 27.21 -1.51
C ARG A 558 -6.53 25.69 -1.60
N VAL A 559 -6.33 25.16 -2.81
CA VAL A 559 -6.34 23.72 -3.03
C VAL A 559 -4.91 23.19 -2.81
N PRO A 560 -4.71 22.16 -1.96
CA PRO A 560 -3.37 21.61 -1.72
C PRO A 560 -2.81 20.95 -2.99
N ASP A 561 -1.49 20.75 -3.05
CA ASP A 561 -0.78 19.87 -4.01
C ASP A 561 -1.37 18.45 -4.01
N ASP A 562 -2.50 18.27 -4.66
CA ASP A 562 -3.11 16.99 -4.96
C ASP A 562 -2.90 16.76 -6.45
N VAL A 563 -2.27 15.63 -6.80
CA VAL A 563 -2.11 15.21 -8.19
C VAL A 563 -3.43 15.28 -8.93
N SER A 564 -4.54 14.96 -8.28
CA SER A 564 -5.89 15.09 -8.84
C SER A 564 -6.22 16.53 -9.25
N THR A 565 -5.78 17.52 -8.46
CA THR A 565 -5.99 18.94 -8.73
C THR A 565 -5.06 19.44 -9.83
N VAL A 566 -3.77 19.06 -9.81
CA VAL A 566 -2.83 19.34 -10.90
C VAL A 566 -3.36 18.76 -12.21
N MET A 567 -3.86 17.52 -12.17
CA MET A 567 -4.43 16.88 -13.34
C MET A 567 -5.75 17.53 -13.78
N LEU A 568 -6.66 17.89 -12.87
CA LEU A 568 -7.89 18.64 -13.19
C LEU A 568 -7.59 20.06 -13.71
N ALA A 569 -6.58 20.74 -13.19
CA ALA A 569 -6.17 22.09 -13.61
C ALA A 569 -5.60 22.08 -15.04
N LEU A 570 -4.88 21.02 -15.42
CA LEU A 570 -4.54 20.76 -16.82
C LEU A 570 -5.79 20.61 -17.69
N LEU A 571 -6.87 19.98 -17.20
CA LEU A 571 -8.13 19.86 -17.93
C LEU A 571 -8.90 21.19 -18.04
N ASP A 572 -8.85 22.02 -17.00
CA ASP A 572 -9.56 23.31 -16.93
C ASP A 572 -8.77 24.50 -17.50
N CYS A 573 -7.61 24.26 -18.14
CA CYS A 573 -6.72 25.33 -18.60
C CYS A 573 -7.35 26.19 -19.72
N GLY A 574 -8.05 27.26 -19.32
CA GLY A 574 -8.69 28.21 -20.24
C GLY A 574 -7.70 28.88 -21.21
N ARG A 575 -6.42 29.01 -20.82
CA ARG A 575 -5.36 29.51 -21.69
C ARG A 575 -5.09 28.63 -22.90
N MET A 576 -5.38 27.32 -22.85
CA MET A 576 -5.27 26.48 -24.04
C MET A 576 -6.30 26.85 -25.12
N ARG A 577 -7.42 27.50 -24.76
CA ARG A 577 -8.44 27.98 -25.71
C ARG A 577 -8.06 29.30 -26.38
N GLU A 578 -7.27 30.12 -25.70
CA GLU A 578 -6.79 31.41 -26.21
C GLU A 578 -5.56 31.23 -27.12
N LEU A 579 -4.95 30.03 -27.12
CA LEU A 579 -3.85 29.72 -28.02
C LEU A 579 -4.38 29.49 -29.44
N ALA A 580 -3.90 30.32 -30.36
CA ALA A 580 -4.17 30.16 -31.79
C ALA A 580 -3.79 28.73 -32.23
N PRO A 581 -4.62 28.06 -33.06
CA PRO A 581 -4.29 26.76 -33.62
C PRO A 581 -2.91 26.79 -34.29
N GLY A 582 -2.09 25.77 -34.04
CA GLY A 582 -0.77 25.69 -34.69
C GLY A 582 0.40 26.29 -33.91
N ARG A 583 0.20 26.76 -32.66
CA ARG A 583 1.31 27.25 -31.82
C ARG A 583 2.14 26.13 -31.19
N SER A 584 3.45 26.29 -31.17
CA SER A 584 4.37 25.44 -30.42
C SER A 584 4.35 25.75 -28.92
N ALA A 585 4.25 24.74 -28.07
CA ALA A 585 4.38 24.85 -26.62
C ALA A 585 5.28 23.73 -26.09
N THR A 586 6.00 23.94 -24.99
CA THR A 586 6.75 22.86 -24.30
C THR A 586 5.95 22.31 -23.13
N ARG A 587 6.33 21.12 -22.62
CA ARG A 587 5.70 20.54 -21.42
C ARG A 587 5.80 21.52 -20.26
N ASP A 588 7.00 22.02 -19.98
CA ASP A 588 7.25 22.94 -18.87
C ASP A 588 6.46 24.24 -19.04
N SER A 589 6.28 24.72 -20.27
CA SER A 589 5.43 25.88 -20.56
C SER A 589 3.96 25.61 -20.26
N LEU A 590 3.43 24.43 -20.59
CA LEU A 590 2.03 24.06 -20.30
C LEU A 590 1.80 23.78 -18.83
N GLU A 591 2.73 23.11 -18.16
CA GLU A 591 2.70 22.85 -16.72
C GLU A 591 2.79 24.17 -15.93
N VAL A 592 3.71 25.08 -16.30
CA VAL A 592 3.80 26.42 -15.71
C VAL A 592 2.58 27.28 -16.04
N SER A 593 2.07 27.23 -17.28
CA SER A 593 0.94 28.07 -17.71
C SER A 593 -0.42 27.61 -17.17
N CYS A 594 -0.56 26.32 -16.85
CA CYS A 594 -1.82 25.70 -16.44
C CYS A 594 -1.85 25.24 -14.97
N ASN A 595 -0.70 24.92 -14.33
CA ASN A 595 -0.66 24.39 -12.95
C ASN A 595 -0.12 25.36 -11.89
N PHE A 596 0.68 26.38 -12.25
CA PHE A 596 1.20 27.33 -11.27
C PHE A 596 0.38 28.63 -11.22
N ARG A 597 -0.63 28.64 -10.34
CA ARG A 597 -1.08 29.85 -9.63
C ARG A 597 -1.47 29.52 -8.20
#